data_AF-A0A0R3XAM6-F1
#
_entry.id   AF-A0A0R3XAM6-F1
#
_cell.length_a   1.000
_cell.length_b   1.000
_cell.length_c   1.000
_cell.angle_alpha   90.00
_cell.angle_beta   90.00
_cell.angle_gamma   90.00
#
_symmetry.space_group_name_H-M   'P 1'
#
loop_
_entity.id
_entity.type
_entity.pdbx_description
1 polymer ?
#
loop_
_entity_poly.entity_id
_entity_poly.type
_entity_poly.pdbx_seq_one_letter_code
_entity_poly.pdbx_strand_id
1 'polypeptide(L)'
;MPAVFGAPMRSDILNFVHDSLRKNSRQPYAVSSKAGHQTSAESWGTGRAVARIPRVRGGGTHRSGQGAFGNMCRGGHMYAPTKVWRRWHRRVNIQQRRFAMCSAIAATGVPALVMARGHRVNKIPELPLVVSADIEKIKKTKEAVKVLKKLRAWSDIQKVYNSKRNRAGRGKMRNRRHIMKRGPIVVYKKDDGITRAFRNIPGVTLLNVKYLNILKLAPGGHMGRFTIWTEGAFRTLDKLYGTWKTGSSMKNGFHLPSSKVTNTDLTRLLTCRAIRNVLRPRRMDHQRRRSHVKKNPLKNMQVLIKLNPNAISERNARIGALRAALKRKIRKSEKPKSACRKVITEEKKDTEA
;
A
#
# COMPACT_ATOMS: atom_id res chain seq x y z
N MET A 1 13.57 -30.55 7.25
CA MET A 1 13.10 -29.13 7.35
C MET A 1 12.07 -29.04 8.46
N PRO A 2 12.17 -28.08 9.40
CA PRO A 2 11.16 -27.86 10.43
C PRO A 2 9.80 -27.50 9.85
N ALA A 3 8.71 -28.02 10.45
CA ALA A 3 7.35 -27.87 9.93
C ALA A 3 6.91 -26.40 9.84
N VAL A 4 7.45 -25.52 10.70
CA VAL A 4 7.17 -24.08 10.70
C VAL A 4 7.44 -23.38 9.37
N PHE A 5 8.31 -23.94 8.51
CA PHE A 5 8.57 -23.37 7.19
C PHE A 5 7.45 -23.61 6.17
N GLY A 6 6.59 -24.60 6.40
CA GLY A 6 5.39 -24.81 5.59
C GLY A 6 4.15 -24.08 6.13
N ALA A 7 4.29 -23.29 7.20
CA ALA A 7 3.17 -22.56 7.77
C ALA A 7 2.60 -21.52 6.77
N PRO A 8 1.27 -21.30 6.75
CA PRO A 8 0.65 -20.33 5.86
C PRO A 8 1.17 -18.91 6.10
N MET A 9 1.68 -18.27 5.04
CA MET A 9 2.25 -16.92 5.10
C MET A 9 1.14 -15.85 5.10
N ARG A 10 0.69 -15.46 6.29
CA ARG A 10 -0.35 -14.43 6.48
C ARG A 10 0.22 -13.05 6.81
N SER A 11 0.21 -12.14 5.83
CA SER A 11 0.69 -10.76 5.97
C SER A 11 -0.25 -9.88 6.80
N ASP A 12 -1.55 -10.13 6.74
CA ASP A 12 -2.60 -9.45 7.49
C ASP A 12 -2.42 -9.60 9.01
N ILE A 13 -2.31 -10.85 9.49
CA ILE A 13 -2.07 -11.13 10.92
C ILE A 13 -0.70 -10.57 11.32
N LEU A 14 0.32 -10.75 10.49
CA LEU A 14 1.66 -10.27 10.79
C LEU A 14 1.70 -8.74 10.97
N ASN A 15 1.08 -7.99 10.08
CA ASN A 15 1.02 -6.53 10.15
C ASN A 15 0.24 -6.07 11.38
N PHE A 16 -0.93 -6.65 11.64
CA PHE A 16 -1.74 -6.32 12.82
C PHE A 16 -0.98 -6.53 14.13
N VAL A 17 -0.31 -7.69 14.25
CA VAL A 17 0.49 -8.04 15.43
C VAL A 17 1.71 -7.13 15.54
N HIS A 18 2.44 -6.90 14.44
CA HIS A 18 3.63 -6.05 14.41
C HIS A 18 3.30 -4.62 14.87
N ASP A 19 2.25 -4.01 14.34
CA ASP A 19 1.87 -2.64 14.69
C ASP A 19 1.40 -2.51 16.13
N SER A 20 0.69 -3.51 16.63
CA SER A 20 0.27 -3.55 18.03
C SER A 20 1.45 -3.71 18.98
N LEU A 21 2.41 -4.59 18.67
CA LEU A 21 3.61 -4.79 19.49
C LEU A 21 4.57 -3.59 19.42
N ARG A 22 4.71 -2.95 18.26
CA ARG A 22 5.54 -1.75 18.11
C ARG A 22 5.06 -0.59 18.98
N LYS A 23 3.74 -0.48 19.20
CA LYS A 23 3.17 0.55 20.10
C LYS A 23 3.61 0.35 21.56
N ASN A 24 3.96 -0.87 21.97
CA ASN A 24 4.30 -1.18 23.36
C ASN A 24 5.67 -0.65 23.80
N SER A 25 6.54 -0.22 22.88
CA SER A 25 7.84 0.40 23.21
C SER A 25 7.76 1.93 23.33
N ARG A 26 6.55 2.51 23.31
CA ARG A 26 6.37 3.97 23.39
C ARG A 26 6.42 4.41 24.86
N GLN A 27 7.18 5.47 25.13
CA GLN A 27 7.11 6.17 26.41
C GLN A 27 5.95 7.18 26.38
N PRO A 28 5.09 7.20 27.41
CA PRO A 28 4.05 8.22 27.57
C PRO A 28 4.66 9.62 27.57
N TYR A 29 3.99 10.57 26.91
CA TYR A 29 4.33 11.98 26.95
C TYR A 29 3.06 12.82 27.04
N ALA A 30 3.14 13.94 27.74
CA ALA A 30 2.01 14.83 27.98
C ALA A 30 2.47 16.29 28.03
N VAL A 31 1.53 17.21 27.83
CA VAL A 31 1.72 18.64 28.12
C VAL A 31 1.44 18.84 29.62
N SER A 32 2.13 19.78 30.27
CA SER A 32 1.83 20.13 31.66
C SER A 32 0.36 20.52 31.82
N SER A 33 -0.29 20.05 32.90
CA SER A 33 -1.70 20.33 33.18
C SER A 33 -1.98 21.82 33.41
N LYS A 34 -0.99 22.55 33.94
CA LYS A 34 -1.10 23.99 34.24
C LYS A 34 -0.65 24.89 33.08
N ALA A 35 -0.13 24.33 31.98
CA ALA A 35 0.37 25.13 30.87
C ALA A 35 -0.76 25.98 30.25
N GLY A 36 -0.54 27.29 30.15
CA GLY A 36 -1.53 28.23 29.64
C GLY A 36 -2.69 28.55 30.61
N HIS A 37 -2.67 28.00 31.82
CA HIS A 37 -3.67 28.23 32.88
C HIS A 37 -3.15 29.06 34.08
N GLN A 38 -1.90 29.49 34.05
CA GLN A 38 -1.25 30.19 35.17
C GLN A 38 -1.58 31.69 35.23
N THR A 39 -2.20 32.24 34.18
CA THR A 39 -2.42 33.69 34.05
C THR A 39 -3.79 34.07 34.59
N SER A 40 -3.86 35.08 35.47
CA SER A 40 -5.13 35.65 35.93
C SER A 40 -5.74 36.50 34.81
N ALA A 41 -6.80 36.01 34.19
CA ALA A 41 -7.45 36.64 33.04
C ALA A 41 -8.95 36.43 33.05
N GLU A 42 -9.70 37.43 32.60
CA GLU A 42 -11.17 37.35 32.49
C GLU A 42 -11.64 38.05 31.23
N SER A 43 -12.82 37.65 30.74
CA SER A 43 -13.41 38.32 29.58
C SER A 43 -13.91 39.70 29.98
N TRP A 44 -13.61 40.70 29.16
CA TRP A 44 -14.12 42.06 29.39
C TRP A 44 -15.59 42.24 29.00
N GLY A 45 -16.23 41.21 28.44
CA GLY A 45 -17.60 41.28 27.95
C GLY A 45 -17.73 42.01 26.61
N THR A 46 -18.96 42.38 26.25
CA THR A 46 -19.29 43.15 25.05
C THR A 46 -19.13 44.66 25.27
N GLY A 47 -19.23 45.46 24.21
CA GLY A 47 -19.28 46.93 24.33
C GLY A 47 -17.92 47.64 24.40
N ARG A 48 -16.81 46.92 24.19
CA ARG A 48 -15.44 47.48 24.23
C ARG A 48 -14.69 47.41 22.89
N ALA A 49 -15.42 47.25 21.78
CA ALA A 49 -14.87 47.07 20.42
C ALA A 49 -13.82 45.95 20.29
N VAL A 50 -13.91 44.91 21.14
CA VAL A 50 -12.90 43.85 21.26
C VAL A 50 -13.58 42.49 21.46
N ALA A 51 -12.97 41.41 20.95
CA ALA A 51 -13.48 40.04 21.09
C ALA A 51 -13.60 39.57 22.56
N ARG A 52 -14.59 38.71 22.83
CA ARG A 52 -14.97 38.19 24.17
C ARG A 52 -13.97 37.20 24.81
N ILE A 53 -12.74 37.15 24.34
CA ILE A 53 -11.69 36.26 24.85
C ILE A 53 -11.22 36.75 26.22
N PRO A 54 -10.91 35.86 27.19
CA PRO A 54 -10.29 36.27 28.45
C PRO A 54 -9.00 37.06 28.25
N ARG A 55 -8.82 38.16 28.99
CA ARG A 55 -7.66 39.06 28.88
C ARG A 55 -6.95 39.22 30.21
N VAL A 56 -5.62 39.31 30.15
CA VAL A 56 -4.76 39.47 31.32
C VAL A 56 -5.07 40.79 32.02
N ARG A 57 -5.32 40.72 33.33
CA ARG A 57 -5.61 41.88 34.18
C ARG A 57 -4.35 42.71 34.47
N GLY A 58 -4.53 43.97 34.88
CA GLY A 58 -3.46 44.88 35.29
C GLY A 58 -3.03 45.89 34.21
N GLY A 59 -1.95 46.61 34.48
CA GLY A 59 -1.34 47.63 33.61
C GLY A 59 0.19 47.62 33.74
N GLY A 60 0.89 48.47 32.99
CA GLY A 60 2.35 48.64 33.11
C GLY A 60 3.23 47.55 32.47
N THR A 61 2.65 46.45 31.97
CA THR A 61 3.39 45.45 31.18
C THR A 61 2.78 45.29 29.80
N HIS A 62 3.60 44.99 28.79
CA HIS A 62 3.12 44.70 27.43
C HIS A 62 2.19 43.49 27.35
N ARG A 63 2.13 42.65 28.40
CA ARG A 63 1.26 41.47 28.47
C ARG A 63 -0.15 41.81 28.95
N SER A 64 -0.32 42.89 29.71
CA SER A 64 -1.62 43.35 30.20
C SER A 64 -2.57 43.64 29.03
N GLY A 65 -3.83 43.21 29.14
CA GLY A 65 -4.85 43.36 28.09
C GLY A 65 -4.74 42.39 26.92
N GLN A 66 -3.70 41.55 26.81
CA GLN A 66 -3.61 40.52 25.77
C GLN A 66 -4.52 39.32 26.06
N GLY A 67 -4.92 38.59 25.01
CA GLY A 67 -5.72 37.37 25.13
C GLY A 67 -4.98 36.22 25.83
N ALA A 68 -5.70 35.49 26.68
CA ALA A 68 -5.21 34.38 27.50
C ALA A 68 -6.18 33.18 27.48
N PHE A 69 -5.75 32.04 28.03
CA PHE A 69 -6.42 30.73 28.06
C PHE A 69 -6.73 30.10 26.70
N GLY A 70 -7.39 30.81 25.78
CA GLY A 70 -7.84 30.28 24.50
C GLY A 70 -6.74 29.60 23.69
N ASN A 71 -7.09 28.50 23.02
CA ASN A 71 -6.19 27.77 22.12
C ASN A 71 -5.74 28.57 20.89
N MET A 72 -6.52 29.58 20.51
CA MET A 72 -6.17 30.58 19.49
C MET A 72 -5.24 31.69 20.01
N CYS A 73 -5.02 31.79 21.32
CA CYS A 73 -4.22 32.85 21.92
C CYS A 73 -2.76 32.43 22.08
N ARG A 74 -1.83 33.38 21.84
CA ARG A 74 -0.41 33.19 22.14
C ARG A 74 -0.21 33.03 23.65
N GLY A 75 0.38 31.89 24.05
CA GLY A 75 0.57 31.53 25.46
C GLY A 75 -0.65 30.93 26.14
N GLY A 76 -1.75 30.70 25.41
CA GLY A 76 -2.92 29.96 25.88
C GLY A 76 -2.69 28.44 25.91
N HIS A 77 -3.66 27.70 26.45
CA HIS A 77 -3.58 26.24 26.52
C HIS A 77 -4.08 25.60 25.21
N MET A 78 -3.58 24.41 24.88
CA MET A 78 -4.03 23.67 23.69
C MET A 78 -5.44 23.09 23.92
N TYR A 79 -6.25 22.96 22.85
CA TYR A 79 -7.46 22.15 22.89
C TYR A 79 -7.11 20.66 22.91
N ALA A 80 -7.74 19.88 23.78
CA ALA A 80 -7.46 18.45 23.99
C ALA A 80 -5.95 18.13 24.16
N PRO A 81 -5.26 18.71 25.17
CA PRO A 81 -3.83 18.51 25.34
C PRO A 81 -3.50 17.04 25.60
N THR A 82 -2.36 16.56 25.09
CA THR A 82 -1.96 15.17 25.30
C THR A 82 -1.84 14.86 26.78
N LYS A 83 -2.56 13.83 27.24
CA LYS A 83 -2.58 13.37 28.62
C LYS A 83 -1.78 12.08 28.79
N VAL A 84 -1.26 11.88 30.00
CA VAL A 84 -0.44 10.70 30.34
C VAL A 84 -1.25 9.41 30.17
N TRP A 85 -2.52 9.42 30.57
CA TRP A 85 -3.44 8.26 30.53
C TRP A 85 -3.96 7.88 29.14
N ARG A 86 -3.44 8.48 28.07
CA ARG A 86 -3.70 8.01 26.69
C ARG A 86 -3.35 6.52 26.60
N ARG A 87 -4.16 5.71 25.90
CA ARG A 87 -3.85 4.28 25.70
C ARG A 87 -2.66 4.08 24.75
N TRP A 88 -1.46 3.94 25.30
CA TRP A 88 -0.21 3.72 24.54
C TRP A 88 -0.01 2.27 24.14
N HIS A 89 -0.26 1.34 25.06
CA HIS A 89 0.00 -0.08 24.90
C HIS A 89 -1.21 -0.84 24.34
N ARG A 90 -0.92 -1.91 23.60
CA ARG A 90 -1.91 -2.83 23.03
C ARG A 90 -1.56 -4.26 23.44
N ARG A 91 -2.53 -4.93 24.08
CA ARG A 91 -2.49 -6.38 24.32
C ARG A 91 -2.87 -7.08 23.02
N VAL A 92 -2.12 -8.12 22.67
CA VAL A 92 -2.36 -8.96 21.49
C VAL A 92 -2.51 -10.39 21.97
N ASN A 93 -3.46 -11.13 21.39
CA ASN A 93 -3.67 -12.53 21.72
C ASN A 93 -2.38 -13.34 21.47
N ILE A 94 -2.01 -14.20 22.41
CA ILE A 94 -0.83 -15.04 22.35
C ILE A 94 -0.86 -15.94 21.10
N GLN A 95 -2.01 -16.52 20.75
CA GLN A 95 -2.13 -17.38 19.57
C GLN A 95 -1.89 -16.60 18.27
N GLN A 96 -2.45 -15.39 18.15
CA GLN A 96 -2.19 -14.50 17.00
C GLN A 96 -0.71 -14.13 16.90
N ARG A 97 -0.05 -13.84 18.04
CA ARG A 97 1.40 -13.59 18.07
C ARG A 97 2.19 -14.80 17.58
N ARG A 98 1.82 -16.00 18.03
CA ARG A 98 2.49 -17.25 17.63
C ARG A 98 2.28 -17.54 16.15
N PHE A 99 1.06 -17.35 15.62
CA PHE A 99 0.77 -17.43 14.18
C PHE A 99 1.66 -16.48 13.39
N ALA A 100 1.67 -15.20 13.76
CA ALA A 100 2.45 -14.18 13.07
C ALA A 100 3.95 -14.49 13.05
N MET A 101 4.46 -15.10 14.12
CA MET A 101 5.83 -15.60 14.18
C MET A 101 6.07 -16.78 13.22
N CYS A 102 5.14 -17.74 13.12
CA CYS A 102 5.23 -18.83 12.14
C CYS A 102 5.27 -18.29 10.71
N SER A 103 4.36 -17.35 10.36
CA SER A 103 4.37 -16.69 9.04
C SER A 103 5.70 -16.00 8.76
N ALA A 104 6.25 -15.30 9.76
CA ALA A 104 7.53 -14.60 9.62
C ALA A 104 8.69 -15.55 9.39
N ILE A 105 8.74 -16.69 10.09
CA ILE A 105 9.77 -17.73 9.94
C ILE A 105 9.64 -18.41 8.58
N ALA A 106 8.43 -18.82 8.17
CA ALA A 106 8.18 -19.44 6.86
C ALA A 106 8.70 -18.56 5.71
N ALA A 107 8.43 -17.26 5.78
CA ALA A 107 8.91 -16.31 4.78
C ALA A 107 10.44 -16.18 4.70
N THR A 108 11.21 -16.57 5.74
CA THR A 108 12.68 -16.55 5.68
C THR A 108 13.26 -17.65 4.79
N GLY A 109 12.49 -18.71 4.52
CA GLY A 109 12.87 -19.80 3.63
C GLY A 109 12.55 -19.55 2.16
N VAL A 110 11.82 -18.48 1.83
CA VAL A 110 11.41 -18.19 0.44
C VAL A 110 12.32 -17.11 -0.15
N PRO A 111 13.18 -17.44 -1.14
CA PRO A 111 14.12 -16.49 -1.74
C PRO A 111 13.42 -15.26 -2.33
N ALA A 112 12.27 -15.45 -2.99
CA ALA A 112 11.50 -14.36 -3.59
C ALA A 112 11.08 -13.29 -2.57
N LEU A 113 10.62 -13.70 -1.38
CA LEU A 113 10.25 -12.76 -0.32
C LEU A 113 11.46 -12.06 0.29
N VAL A 114 12.58 -12.77 0.45
CA VAL A 114 13.82 -12.21 0.98
C VAL A 114 14.43 -11.17 0.03
N MET A 115 14.41 -11.46 -1.28
CA MET A 115 14.83 -10.54 -2.33
C MET A 115 13.88 -9.35 -2.46
N ALA A 116 12.55 -9.58 -2.44
CA ALA A 116 11.55 -8.51 -2.52
C ALA A 116 11.67 -7.50 -1.36
N ARG A 117 12.07 -7.96 -0.18
CA ARG A 117 12.38 -7.09 0.97
C ARG A 117 13.63 -6.22 0.74
N GLY A 118 14.47 -6.59 -0.23
CA GLY A 118 15.68 -5.88 -0.63
C GLY A 118 16.96 -6.40 0.00
N HIS A 119 17.00 -7.65 0.49
CA HIS A 119 18.25 -8.30 0.88
C HIS A 119 19.05 -8.76 -0.34
N ARG A 120 20.38 -8.61 -0.28
CA ARG A 120 21.29 -9.08 -1.34
C ARG A 120 21.67 -10.54 -1.08
N VAL A 121 20.88 -11.46 -1.62
CA VAL A 121 21.04 -12.92 -1.38
C VAL A 121 21.45 -13.71 -2.63
N ASN A 122 21.74 -13.05 -3.76
CA ASN A 122 22.03 -13.69 -5.05
C ASN A 122 23.20 -14.68 -5.02
N LYS A 123 24.20 -14.45 -4.15
CA LYS A 123 25.40 -15.29 -4.06
C LYS A 123 25.29 -16.38 -2.99
N ILE A 124 24.20 -16.39 -2.22
CA ILE A 124 24.01 -17.32 -1.10
C ILE A 124 23.61 -18.69 -1.65
N PRO A 125 24.19 -19.80 -1.15
CA PRO A 125 23.95 -21.12 -1.71
C PRO A 125 22.50 -21.60 -1.54
N GLU A 126 21.90 -21.35 -0.38
CA GLU A 126 20.57 -21.87 -0.05
C GLU A 126 19.82 -20.97 0.94
N LEU A 127 18.50 -21.13 0.96
CA LEU A 127 17.60 -20.56 1.98
C LEU A 127 16.61 -21.64 2.41
N PRO A 128 16.35 -21.82 3.72
CA PRO A 128 16.97 -21.14 4.87
C PRO A 128 18.45 -21.49 5.03
N LEU A 129 19.30 -20.49 5.32
CA LEU A 129 20.74 -20.74 5.50
C LEU A 129 21.00 -21.30 6.89
N VAL A 130 21.45 -22.56 6.97
CA VAL A 130 21.82 -23.23 8.21
C VAL A 130 23.35 -23.36 8.30
N VAL A 131 23.90 -23.13 9.48
CA VAL A 131 25.34 -23.14 9.72
C VAL A 131 25.68 -23.97 10.96
N SER A 132 26.90 -24.50 11.03
CA SER A 132 27.33 -25.39 12.13
C SER A 132 27.25 -24.71 13.50
N ALA A 133 27.10 -25.52 14.55
CA ALA A 133 27.04 -25.05 15.93
C ALA A 133 28.32 -24.32 16.40
N ASP A 134 29.46 -24.52 15.73
CA ASP A 134 30.75 -23.90 16.11
C ASP A 134 30.74 -22.38 16.00
N ILE A 135 29.85 -21.80 15.18
CA ILE A 135 29.68 -20.35 15.12
C ILE A 135 29.23 -19.76 16.45
N GLU A 136 28.54 -20.54 17.31
CA GLU A 136 28.14 -20.10 18.64
C GLU A 136 29.34 -19.82 19.56
N LYS A 137 30.49 -20.46 19.31
CA LYS A 137 31.73 -20.36 20.11
C LYS A 137 32.62 -19.17 19.71
N ILE A 138 32.32 -18.47 18.62
CA ILE A 138 33.13 -17.37 18.11
C ILE A 138 33.08 -16.19 19.09
N LYS A 139 34.24 -15.70 19.53
CA LYS A 139 34.36 -14.59 20.49
C LYS A 139 34.80 -13.28 19.84
N LYS A 140 35.60 -13.34 18.76
CA LYS A 140 36.18 -12.15 18.13
C LYS A 140 35.39 -11.70 16.91
N THR A 141 35.16 -10.39 16.77
CA THR A 141 34.47 -9.80 15.62
C THR A 141 35.19 -10.07 14.28
N LYS A 142 36.53 -10.12 14.30
CA LYS A 142 37.35 -10.43 13.11
C LYS A 142 37.01 -11.80 12.53
N GLU A 143 36.81 -12.80 13.40
CA GLU A 143 36.41 -14.16 13.01
C GLU A 143 34.97 -14.17 12.48
N ALA A 144 34.03 -13.50 13.16
CA ALA A 144 32.65 -13.38 12.70
C ALA A 144 32.55 -12.77 11.29
N VAL A 145 33.36 -11.74 10.99
CA VAL A 145 33.45 -11.14 9.65
C VAL A 145 33.97 -12.14 8.61
N LYS A 146 35.00 -12.94 8.95
CA LYS A 146 35.52 -13.99 8.05
C LYS A 146 34.42 -15.01 7.70
N VAL A 147 33.66 -15.45 8.70
CA VAL A 147 32.53 -16.38 8.50
C VAL A 147 31.48 -15.78 7.56
N LEU A 148 31.04 -14.54 7.80
CA LEU A 148 30.02 -13.89 6.96
C LEU A 148 30.48 -13.65 5.51
N LYS A 149 31.78 -13.44 5.30
CA LYS A 149 32.38 -13.38 3.95
C LYS A 149 32.38 -14.76 3.29
N LYS A 150 32.77 -15.82 4.01
CA LYS A 150 32.77 -17.20 3.51
C LYS A 150 31.35 -17.67 3.13
N LEU A 151 30.35 -17.30 3.93
CA LEU A 151 28.92 -17.56 3.66
C LEU A 151 28.33 -16.67 2.56
N ARG A 152 29.13 -15.79 1.92
CA ARG A 152 28.70 -14.85 0.87
C ARG A 152 27.62 -13.85 1.31
N ALA A 153 27.38 -13.71 2.62
CA ALA A 153 26.43 -12.79 3.24
C ALA A 153 26.93 -11.34 3.31
N TRP A 154 28.22 -11.12 3.08
CA TRP A 154 28.86 -9.80 3.22
C TRP A 154 28.26 -8.73 2.30
N SER A 155 27.76 -9.10 1.12
CA SER A 155 27.16 -8.15 0.18
C SER A 155 25.93 -7.43 0.76
N ASP A 156 25.15 -8.12 1.61
CA ASP A 156 24.00 -7.54 2.31
C ASP A 156 24.43 -6.59 3.45
N ILE A 157 25.55 -6.89 4.10
CA ILE A 157 26.13 -6.07 5.18
C ILE A 157 26.78 -4.80 4.61
N GLN A 158 27.51 -4.91 3.50
CA GLN A 158 28.09 -3.76 2.80
C GLN A 158 27.02 -2.76 2.37
N LYS A 159 25.85 -3.24 1.93
CA LYS A 159 24.67 -2.40 1.68
C LYS A 159 24.22 -1.64 2.93
N VAL A 160 24.32 -2.22 4.12
CA VAL A 160 24.00 -1.53 5.38
C VAL A 160 25.01 -0.43 5.67
N TYR A 161 26.31 -0.72 5.57
CA TYR A 161 27.38 0.29 5.75
C TYR A 161 27.14 1.52 4.89
N ASN A 162 26.94 1.32 3.57
CA ASN A 162 26.73 2.40 2.61
C ASN A 162 25.40 3.16 2.83
N SER A 163 24.45 2.57 3.56
CA SER A 163 23.13 3.18 3.80
C SER A 163 23.09 4.10 5.01
N LYS A 164 24.14 4.13 5.84
CA LYS A 164 24.17 4.94 7.06
C LYS A 164 24.14 6.42 6.68
N ARG A 165 23.06 7.10 7.04
CA ARG A 165 22.89 8.54 6.79
C ARG A 165 22.30 9.26 7.98
N ASN A 166 22.46 10.59 8.00
CA ASN A 166 21.80 11.45 8.99
C ASN A 166 20.28 11.44 8.76
N ARG A 167 19.52 11.36 9.86
CA ARG A 167 18.06 11.37 9.86
C ARG A 167 17.56 12.77 9.52
N ALA A 168 16.62 12.87 8.58
CA ALA A 168 15.93 14.12 8.31
C ALA A 168 15.00 14.54 9.47
N GLY A 169 14.87 15.84 9.68
CA GLY A 169 13.97 16.43 10.68
C GLY A 169 14.44 16.38 12.14
N ARG A 170 13.51 16.65 13.06
CA ARG A 170 13.76 16.83 14.52
C ARG A 170 14.20 15.55 15.26
N GLY A 171 14.21 14.40 14.60
CA GLY A 171 14.67 13.15 15.20
C GLY A 171 16.14 13.17 15.63
N LYS A 172 16.97 14.00 14.97
CA LYS A 172 18.39 14.19 15.30
C LYS A 172 18.60 14.67 16.74
N MET A 173 17.75 15.58 17.21
CA MET A 173 17.78 16.13 18.58
C MET A 173 17.30 15.13 19.64
N ARG A 174 16.69 14.01 19.24
CA ARG A 174 16.09 13.01 20.14
C ARG A 174 16.90 11.70 20.15
N ASN A 175 18.23 11.81 20.12
CA ASN A 175 19.17 10.69 20.09
C ASN A 175 18.93 9.65 18.98
N ARG A 176 18.36 10.08 17.85
CA ARG A 176 18.06 9.24 16.67
C ARG A 176 18.73 9.79 15.42
N ARG A 177 19.99 10.21 15.56
CA ARG A 177 20.75 10.94 14.53
C ARG A 177 20.96 10.15 13.24
N HIS A 178 21.24 8.85 13.32
CA HIS A 178 21.51 8.03 12.14
C HIS A 178 20.37 7.05 11.83
N ILE A 179 20.18 6.76 10.55
CA ILE A 179 19.35 5.67 10.05
C ILE A 179 20.24 4.78 9.18
N MET A 180 20.04 3.47 9.29
CA MET A 180 20.68 2.46 8.44
C MET A 180 19.67 1.37 8.09
N LYS A 181 19.92 0.67 6.98
CA LYS A 181 19.14 -0.51 6.59
C LYS A 181 19.35 -1.66 7.60
N ARG A 182 18.44 -2.63 7.60
CA ARG A 182 18.59 -3.87 8.40
C ARG A 182 19.28 -4.92 7.55
N GLY A 183 20.32 -5.54 8.09
CA GLY A 183 21.06 -6.63 7.46
C GLY A 183 20.59 -8.00 7.93
N PRO A 184 21.45 -9.02 7.88
CA PRO A 184 21.10 -10.37 8.28
C PRO A 184 20.71 -10.46 9.75
N ILE A 185 19.89 -11.46 10.06
CA ILE A 185 19.60 -11.85 11.44
C ILE A 185 20.21 -13.23 11.70
N VAL A 186 21.00 -13.33 12.77
CA VAL A 186 21.61 -14.59 13.20
C VAL A 186 20.80 -15.12 14.37
N VAL A 187 20.28 -16.33 14.21
CA VAL A 187 19.50 -17.03 15.24
C VAL A 187 20.31 -18.17 15.80
N TYR A 188 20.52 -18.15 17.12
CA TYR A 188 21.32 -19.13 17.84
C TYR A 188 20.53 -19.78 18.98
N LYS A 189 21.02 -20.91 19.48
CA LYS A 189 20.43 -21.63 20.61
C LYS A 189 21.08 -21.24 21.93
N LYS A 190 22.41 -21.31 22.01
CA LYS A 190 23.21 -20.97 23.19
C LYS A 190 24.14 -19.80 22.90
N ASP A 191 24.39 -18.96 23.89
CA ASP A 191 25.32 -17.84 23.77
C ASP A 191 26.67 -18.21 24.41
N ASP A 192 27.59 -18.74 23.61
CA ASP A 192 28.95 -19.09 24.04
C ASP A 192 30.00 -18.05 23.57
N GLY A 193 29.55 -16.84 23.24
CA GLY A 193 30.39 -15.73 22.75
C GLY A 193 29.85 -15.04 21.50
N ILE A 194 28.93 -15.69 20.79
CA ILE A 194 28.33 -15.19 19.54
C ILE A 194 27.73 -13.79 19.69
N THR A 195 27.08 -13.47 20.81
CA THR A 195 26.49 -12.15 21.00
C THR A 195 27.56 -11.06 21.00
N ARG A 196 28.72 -11.31 21.64
CA ARG A 196 29.83 -10.36 21.71
C ARG A 196 30.53 -10.22 20.36
N ALA A 197 30.70 -11.32 19.62
CA ALA A 197 31.38 -11.31 18.33
C ALA A 197 30.57 -10.59 17.24
N PHE A 198 29.24 -10.77 17.19
CA PHE A 198 28.42 -10.24 16.10
C PHE A 198 27.77 -8.87 16.39
N ARG A 199 27.65 -8.44 17.67
CA ARG A 199 26.92 -7.18 18.02
C ARG A 199 27.47 -5.91 17.38
N ASN A 200 28.78 -5.85 17.14
CA ASN A 200 29.43 -4.64 16.61
C ASN A 200 29.35 -4.54 15.08
N ILE A 201 28.91 -5.59 14.40
CA ILE A 201 28.77 -5.59 12.93
C ILE A 201 27.50 -4.82 12.56
N PRO A 202 27.58 -3.73 11.79
CA PRO A 202 26.41 -2.91 11.44
C PRO A 202 25.32 -3.70 10.72
N GLY A 203 24.08 -3.51 11.17
CA GLY A 203 22.89 -4.12 10.57
C GLY A 203 22.65 -5.58 10.92
N VAL A 204 23.65 -6.28 11.46
CA VAL A 204 23.47 -7.64 11.99
C VAL A 204 22.64 -7.55 13.26
N THR A 205 21.63 -8.42 13.36
CA THR A 205 20.86 -8.56 14.59
C THR A 205 20.91 -9.98 15.09
N LEU A 206 20.97 -10.14 16.40
CA LEU A 206 21.05 -11.41 17.07
C LEU A 206 19.72 -11.75 17.73
N LEU A 207 19.36 -13.03 17.70
CA LEU A 207 18.18 -13.59 18.35
C LEU A 207 18.50 -14.96 18.93
N ASN A 208 18.03 -15.21 20.15
CA ASN A 208 17.94 -16.56 20.67
C ASN A 208 16.65 -17.22 20.16
N VAL A 209 16.72 -18.48 19.74
CA VAL A 209 15.58 -19.27 19.25
C VAL A 209 14.44 -19.39 20.25
N LYS A 210 14.71 -19.38 21.56
CA LYS A 210 13.67 -19.41 22.60
C LYS A 210 12.86 -18.11 22.63
N TYR A 211 13.49 -16.99 22.32
CA TYR A 211 12.93 -15.64 22.47
C TYR A 211 12.85 -14.89 21.13
N LEU A 212 12.32 -15.56 20.11
CA LEU A 212 12.13 -14.95 18.79
C LEU A 212 11.17 -13.76 18.87
N ASN A 213 11.54 -12.68 18.18
CA ASN A 213 10.78 -11.42 18.20
C ASN A 213 10.36 -11.00 16.78
N ILE A 214 9.07 -10.77 16.60
CA ILE A 214 8.49 -10.40 15.31
C ILE A 214 9.03 -9.06 14.79
N LEU A 215 9.31 -8.10 15.68
CA LEU A 215 9.83 -6.78 15.31
C LEU A 215 11.23 -6.89 14.70
N LYS A 216 11.98 -7.94 15.06
CA LYS A 216 13.30 -8.23 14.49
C LYS A 216 13.20 -9.12 13.24
N LEU A 217 12.33 -10.13 13.20
CA LEU A 217 12.17 -11.00 12.02
C LEU A 217 11.44 -10.31 10.86
N ALA A 218 10.45 -9.47 11.14
CA ALA A 218 9.69 -8.72 10.15
C ALA A 218 9.69 -7.21 10.47
N PRO A 219 10.84 -6.52 10.36
CA PRO A 219 10.93 -5.09 10.66
C PRO A 219 10.02 -4.29 9.72
N GLY A 220 9.10 -3.52 10.31
CA GLY A 220 8.14 -2.70 9.56
C GLY A 220 6.91 -3.47 9.07
N GLY A 221 6.67 -4.70 9.55
CA GLY A 221 5.59 -5.56 9.04
C GLY A 221 5.95 -6.30 7.75
N HIS A 222 7.16 -6.11 7.20
CA HIS A 222 7.60 -6.82 6.01
C HIS A 222 8.27 -8.14 6.37
N MET A 223 7.64 -9.25 6.00
CA MET A 223 8.19 -10.61 6.12
C MET A 223 9.35 -10.86 5.14
N GLY A 224 10.08 -11.96 5.32
CA GLY A 224 11.21 -12.32 4.44
C GLY A 224 12.50 -11.59 4.78
N ARG A 225 12.94 -11.63 6.05
CA ARG A 225 14.27 -11.13 6.42
C ARG A 225 15.32 -12.21 6.22
N PHE A 226 16.47 -11.85 5.65
CA PHE A 226 17.58 -12.79 5.48
C PHE A 226 18.07 -13.27 6.86
N THR A 227 17.89 -14.57 7.12
CA THR A 227 18.12 -15.20 8.41
C THR A 227 19.14 -16.32 8.29
N ILE A 228 20.11 -16.33 9.19
CA ILE A 228 21.15 -17.35 9.33
C ILE A 228 20.84 -18.12 10.61
N TRP A 229 20.61 -19.42 10.49
CA TRP A 229 20.26 -20.29 11.61
C TRP A 229 21.46 -21.13 12.02
N THR A 230 21.80 -21.17 13.32
CA THR A 230 22.69 -22.22 13.80
C THR A 230 21.96 -23.56 13.77
N GLU A 231 22.69 -24.64 13.55
CA GLU A 231 22.16 -26.00 13.51
C GLU A 231 21.32 -26.32 14.76
N GLY A 232 21.85 -25.96 15.94
CA GLY A 232 21.15 -26.11 17.21
C GLY A 232 19.83 -25.34 17.27
N ALA A 233 19.80 -24.10 16.77
CA ALA A 233 18.58 -23.30 16.71
C ALA A 233 17.57 -23.90 15.72
N PHE A 234 18.04 -24.37 14.57
CA PHE A 234 17.19 -24.92 13.53
C PHE A 234 16.47 -26.20 14.01
N ARG A 235 17.19 -27.10 14.67
CA ARG A 235 16.61 -28.34 15.26
C ARG A 235 15.60 -28.06 16.38
N THR A 236 15.74 -26.96 17.11
CA THR A 236 14.78 -26.62 18.19
C THR A 236 13.45 -26.06 17.70
N LEU A 237 13.33 -25.67 16.43
CA LEU A 237 12.10 -25.06 15.90
C LEU A 237 10.90 -26.00 15.99
N ASP A 238 11.06 -27.29 15.69
CA ASP A 238 9.98 -28.28 15.78
C ASP A 238 9.53 -28.51 17.22
N LYS A 239 10.44 -28.52 18.20
CA LYS A 239 10.07 -28.55 19.62
C LYS A 239 9.30 -27.27 20.02
N LEU A 240 9.71 -26.13 19.48
CA LEU A 240 9.19 -24.81 19.87
C LEU A 240 7.83 -24.45 19.25
N TYR A 241 7.49 -24.98 18.07
CA TYR A 241 6.22 -24.72 17.39
C TYR A 241 5.37 -25.97 17.16
N GLY A 242 5.95 -27.17 17.24
CA GLY A 242 5.29 -28.43 16.89
C GLY A 242 5.32 -28.69 15.38
N THR A 243 4.55 -29.68 14.97
CA THR A 243 4.20 -29.99 13.58
C THR A 243 2.67 -29.95 13.43
N TRP A 244 2.11 -30.30 12.27
CA TRP A 244 0.66 -30.48 12.14
C TRP A 244 0.17 -31.79 12.79
N LYS A 245 1.05 -32.77 12.99
CA LYS A 245 0.72 -34.05 13.64
C LYS A 245 0.86 -33.98 15.16
N THR A 246 1.89 -33.28 15.63
CA THR A 246 2.25 -33.19 17.04
C THR A 246 2.24 -31.74 17.52
N GLY A 247 1.56 -31.48 18.64
CA GLY A 247 1.54 -30.15 19.26
C GLY A 247 2.93 -29.68 19.71
N SER A 248 3.06 -28.39 19.99
CA SER A 248 4.30 -27.83 20.52
C SER A 248 4.58 -28.31 21.94
N SER A 249 5.82 -28.72 22.22
CA SER A 249 6.26 -29.08 23.58
C SER A 249 6.59 -27.85 24.42
N MET A 250 7.18 -26.79 23.84
CA MET A 250 7.55 -25.58 24.59
C MET A 250 6.42 -24.56 24.71
N LYS A 251 5.44 -24.59 23.80
CA LYS A 251 4.32 -23.67 23.78
C LYS A 251 3.03 -24.42 24.09
N ASN A 252 2.65 -24.39 25.36
CA ASN A 252 1.44 -25.04 25.85
C ASN A 252 0.22 -24.66 25.00
N GLY A 253 -0.52 -25.69 24.58
CA GLY A 253 -1.74 -25.57 23.78
C GLY A 253 -1.57 -24.95 22.39
N PHE A 254 -0.35 -24.94 21.82
CA PHE A 254 -0.10 -24.41 20.49
C PHE A 254 0.03 -25.51 19.44
N HIS A 255 -0.73 -25.35 18.37
CA HIS A 255 -0.62 -26.14 17.14
C HIS A 255 -0.24 -25.21 15.98
N LEU A 256 0.47 -25.75 14.99
CA LEU A 256 0.77 -25.01 13.77
C LEU A 256 -0.54 -24.62 13.08
N PRO A 257 -0.64 -23.39 12.54
CA PRO A 257 -1.82 -23.01 11.77
C PRO A 257 -1.94 -23.85 10.50
N SER A 258 -3.16 -24.35 10.24
CA SER A 258 -3.50 -25.00 8.98
C SER A 258 -3.75 -23.97 7.88
N SER A 259 -3.37 -24.32 6.65
CA SER A 259 -3.72 -23.54 5.48
C SER A 259 -5.21 -23.75 5.14
N LYS A 260 -5.88 -22.71 4.62
CA LYS A 260 -7.28 -22.82 4.17
C LYS A 260 -7.43 -23.65 2.89
N VAL A 261 -6.38 -23.68 2.09
CA VAL A 261 -6.24 -24.47 0.85
C VAL A 261 -5.00 -25.32 0.97
N THR A 262 -5.07 -26.57 0.50
CA THR A 262 -3.95 -27.52 0.51
C THR A 262 -2.89 -27.16 -0.51
N ASN A 263 -3.31 -26.76 -1.72
CA ASN A 263 -2.43 -26.25 -2.76
C ASN A 263 -2.73 -24.77 -3.03
N THR A 264 -1.72 -23.92 -2.94
CA THR A 264 -1.83 -22.48 -3.21
C THR A 264 -1.59 -22.12 -4.68
N ASP A 265 -1.06 -23.05 -5.49
CA ASP A 265 -0.85 -22.83 -6.92
C ASP A 265 -2.16 -22.96 -7.69
N LEU A 266 -2.81 -21.81 -7.87
CA LEU A 266 -4.05 -21.70 -8.63
C LEU A 266 -3.85 -22.10 -10.10
N THR A 267 -2.68 -21.84 -10.68
CA THR A 267 -2.44 -22.15 -12.09
C THR A 267 -2.45 -23.66 -12.32
N ARG A 268 -1.83 -24.43 -11.41
CA ARG A 268 -1.90 -25.89 -11.42
C ARG A 268 -3.32 -26.41 -11.23
N LEU A 269 -4.11 -25.80 -10.33
CA LEU A 269 -5.50 -26.20 -10.14
C LEU A 269 -6.32 -25.96 -11.41
N LEU A 270 -6.26 -24.76 -11.98
CA LEU A 270 -7.03 -24.38 -13.17
C LEU A 270 -6.64 -25.16 -14.44
N THR A 271 -5.36 -25.54 -14.56
CA THR A 271 -4.87 -26.32 -15.71
C THR A 271 -5.05 -27.83 -15.54
N CYS A 272 -5.46 -28.29 -14.36
CA CYS A 272 -5.67 -29.70 -14.08
C CYS A 272 -6.70 -30.31 -15.04
N ARG A 273 -6.41 -31.51 -15.55
CA ARG A 273 -7.27 -32.26 -16.47
C ARG A 273 -8.70 -32.44 -15.93
N ALA A 274 -8.83 -32.68 -14.62
CA ALA A 274 -10.14 -32.82 -13.97
C ALA A 274 -11.02 -31.57 -14.14
N ILE A 275 -10.44 -30.37 -14.02
CA ILE A 275 -11.18 -29.11 -14.24
C ILE A 275 -11.36 -28.88 -15.74
N ARG A 276 -10.30 -29.06 -16.54
CA ARG A 276 -10.30 -28.74 -17.98
C ARG A 276 -11.29 -29.61 -18.78
N ASN A 277 -11.49 -30.86 -18.39
CA ASN A 277 -12.44 -31.77 -19.05
C ASN A 277 -13.90 -31.35 -18.87
N VAL A 278 -14.23 -30.71 -17.74
CA VAL A 278 -15.60 -30.27 -17.42
C VAL A 278 -15.85 -28.83 -17.89
N LEU A 279 -14.79 -28.04 -18.04
CA LEU A 279 -14.88 -26.64 -18.40
C LEU A 279 -15.42 -26.46 -19.83
N ARG A 280 -16.51 -25.69 -19.97
CA ARG A 280 -17.05 -25.31 -21.27
C ARG A 280 -16.00 -24.55 -22.09
N PRO A 281 -15.97 -24.72 -23.42
CA PRO A 281 -15.06 -23.97 -24.27
C PRO A 281 -15.29 -22.46 -24.07
N ARG A 282 -14.19 -21.71 -24.11
CA ARG A 282 -14.23 -20.25 -23.96
C ARG A 282 -15.09 -19.66 -25.08
N ARG A 283 -16.16 -18.95 -24.72
CA ARG A 283 -17.00 -18.21 -25.67
C ARG A 283 -16.20 -17.03 -26.23
N MET A 284 -15.78 -17.13 -27.49
CA MET A 284 -15.00 -16.07 -28.16
C MET A 284 -15.88 -14.93 -28.68
N ASP A 285 -17.20 -15.14 -28.80
CA ASP A 285 -18.14 -14.19 -29.40
C ASP A 285 -18.47 -12.97 -28.51
N HIS A 286 -18.05 -13.02 -27.24
CA HIS A 286 -18.14 -11.91 -26.29
C HIS A 286 -16.82 -11.17 -26.10
N GLN A 287 -15.85 -11.33 -27.01
CA GLN A 287 -14.82 -10.32 -27.16
C GLN A 287 -15.53 -8.99 -27.38
N ARG A 288 -15.39 -8.09 -26.40
CA ARG A 288 -16.01 -6.76 -26.33
C ARG A 288 -16.10 -6.24 -27.76
N ARG A 289 -17.30 -6.31 -28.37
CA ARG A 289 -17.51 -5.84 -29.75
C ARG A 289 -16.90 -4.45 -29.73
N ARG A 290 -15.81 -4.23 -30.46
CA ARG A 290 -15.19 -2.90 -30.53
C ARG A 290 -16.36 -1.97 -30.78
N SER A 291 -16.52 -0.96 -29.92
CA SER A 291 -17.61 0.00 -30.09
C SER A 291 -17.51 0.49 -31.53
N HIS A 292 -18.36 -0.02 -32.40
CA HIS A 292 -18.44 0.48 -33.75
C HIS A 292 -19.06 1.85 -33.54
N VAL A 293 -18.24 2.89 -33.61
CA VAL A 293 -18.74 4.27 -33.59
C VAL A 293 -19.85 4.33 -34.62
N LYS A 294 -21.08 4.65 -34.18
CA LYS A 294 -22.24 4.74 -35.06
C LYS A 294 -21.92 5.79 -36.12
N LYS A 295 -21.58 5.35 -37.33
CA LYS A 295 -21.27 6.22 -38.45
C LYS A 295 -22.56 6.88 -38.93
N ASN A 296 -22.54 8.18 -39.18
CA ASN A 296 -23.70 8.90 -39.69
C ASN A 296 -24.00 8.46 -41.14
N PRO A 297 -25.17 7.85 -41.44
CA PRO A 297 -25.52 7.39 -42.79
C PRO A 297 -25.58 8.54 -43.81
N LEU A 298 -26.02 9.72 -43.40
CA LEU A 298 -26.13 10.89 -44.29
C LEU A 298 -24.76 11.42 -44.74
N LYS A 299 -23.70 11.15 -43.96
CA LYS A 299 -22.31 11.51 -44.30
C LYS A 299 -21.53 10.35 -44.89
N ASN A 300 -21.96 9.10 -44.70
CA ASN A 300 -21.26 7.90 -45.14
C ASN A 300 -22.19 7.00 -45.98
N MET A 301 -21.99 7.03 -47.30
CA MET A 301 -22.82 6.28 -48.25
C MET A 301 -22.82 4.78 -48.03
N GLN A 302 -21.71 4.15 -47.62
CA GLN A 302 -21.68 2.70 -47.39
C GLN A 302 -22.63 2.29 -46.26
N VAL A 303 -22.75 3.14 -45.24
CA VAL A 303 -23.65 2.92 -44.11
C VAL A 303 -25.09 3.21 -44.53
N LEU A 304 -25.31 4.23 -45.36
CA LEU A 304 -26.64 4.52 -45.92
C LEU A 304 -27.14 3.38 -46.80
N ILE A 305 -26.29 2.81 -47.66
CA ILE A 305 -26.62 1.67 -48.52
C ILE A 305 -26.96 0.44 -47.69
N LYS A 306 -26.19 0.19 -46.62
CA LYS A 306 -26.47 -0.91 -45.70
C LYS A 306 -27.82 -0.77 -44.98
N LEU A 307 -28.29 0.46 -44.75
CA LEU A 307 -29.56 0.73 -44.06
C LEU A 307 -30.74 0.90 -45.03
N ASN A 308 -30.50 1.49 -46.21
CA ASN A 308 -31.46 1.72 -47.26
C ASN A 308 -30.82 1.38 -48.62
N PRO A 309 -31.07 0.17 -49.16
CA PRO A 309 -30.58 -0.24 -50.47
C PRO A 309 -31.01 0.69 -51.63
N ASN A 310 -32.18 1.34 -51.51
CA ASN A 310 -32.71 2.24 -52.54
C ASN A 310 -32.02 3.61 -52.57
N ALA A 311 -31.19 3.94 -51.57
CA ALA A 311 -30.51 5.23 -51.48
C ALA A 311 -29.61 5.54 -52.68
N ILE A 312 -29.10 4.51 -53.37
CA ILE A 312 -28.33 4.69 -54.62
C ILE A 312 -29.26 5.14 -55.74
N SER A 313 -30.38 4.45 -55.92
CA SER A 313 -31.37 4.74 -56.97
C SER A 313 -31.96 6.14 -56.79
N GLU A 314 -32.37 6.49 -55.58
CA GLU A 314 -32.90 7.83 -55.25
C GLU A 314 -31.87 8.94 -55.50
N ARG A 315 -30.60 8.72 -55.12
CA ARG A 315 -29.53 9.69 -55.37
C ARG A 315 -29.29 9.87 -56.87
N ASN A 316 -29.26 8.78 -57.62
CA ASN A 316 -29.07 8.80 -59.07
C ASN A 316 -30.24 9.52 -59.77
N ALA A 317 -31.49 9.21 -59.38
CA ALA A 317 -32.68 9.88 -59.87
C ALA A 317 -32.66 11.39 -59.58
N ARG A 318 -32.27 11.79 -58.36
CA ARG A 318 -32.15 13.20 -57.96
C ARG A 318 -31.08 13.95 -58.76
N ILE A 319 -29.92 13.34 -58.97
CA ILE A 319 -28.85 13.91 -59.81
C ILE A 319 -29.33 14.04 -61.26
N GLY A 320 -30.03 13.04 -61.79
CA GLY A 320 -30.64 13.07 -63.12
C GLY A 320 -31.63 14.23 -63.28
N ALA A 321 -32.55 14.40 -62.33
CA ALA A 321 -33.52 15.48 -62.33
C ALA A 321 -32.85 16.87 -62.25
N LEU A 322 -31.82 17.04 -61.41
CA LEU A 322 -31.06 18.29 -61.32
C LEU A 322 -30.33 18.63 -62.61
N ARG A 323 -29.68 17.66 -63.25
CA ARG A 323 -29.02 17.83 -64.56
C ARG A 323 -30.04 18.24 -65.63
N ALA A 324 -31.21 17.60 -65.65
CA ALA A 324 -32.29 17.95 -66.58
C ALA A 324 -32.83 19.38 -66.34
N ALA A 325 -32.98 19.78 -65.07
CA ALA A 325 -33.41 21.13 -64.71
C ALA A 325 -32.39 22.21 -65.08
N LEU A 326 -31.09 21.93 -64.88
CA LEU A 326 -30.00 22.81 -65.29
C LEU A 326 -30.00 23.00 -66.81
N LYS A 327 -30.11 21.89 -67.56
CA LYS A 327 -30.23 21.90 -69.03
C LYS A 327 -31.45 22.70 -69.50
N ARG A 328 -32.58 22.60 -68.81
CA ARG A 328 -33.79 23.41 -69.08
C ARG A 328 -33.58 24.90 -68.79
N LYS A 329 -32.89 25.27 -67.70
CA LYS A 329 -32.57 26.68 -67.39
C LYS A 329 -31.68 27.30 -68.47
N ILE A 330 -30.64 26.59 -68.89
CA ILE A 330 -29.74 27.01 -69.99
C ILE A 330 -30.56 27.25 -71.28
N ARG A 331 -31.46 26.32 -71.64
CA ARG A 331 -32.36 26.48 -72.79
C ARG A 331 -33.36 27.65 -72.68
N LYS A 332 -33.67 28.10 -71.46
CA LYS A 332 -34.64 29.17 -71.19
C LYS A 332 -33.99 30.56 -71.17
N SER A 333 -32.70 30.64 -70.81
CA SER A 333 -31.90 31.86 -70.98
C SER A 333 -31.61 32.19 -72.46
N GLU A 334 -31.74 31.22 -73.36
CA GLU A 334 -31.49 31.39 -74.80
C GLU A 334 -32.70 31.91 -75.62
N LYS A 335 -33.85 32.27 -75.01
CA LYS A 335 -35.04 32.80 -75.74
C LYS A 335 -35.40 34.26 -75.40
N PRO A 336 -35.62 35.16 -76.40
CA PRO A 336 -35.99 36.57 -76.17
C PRO A 336 -37.50 36.78 -75.89
N LYS A 337 -37.86 37.83 -75.14
CA LYS A 337 -39.24 38.17 -74.70
C LYS A 337 -39.91 39.24 -75.59
N SER A 338 -41.19 39.05 -75.93
CA SER A 338 -42.11 40.10 -76.42
C SER A 338 -43.38 40.19 -75.55
N ALA A 339 -44.01 41.36 -75.51
CA ALA A 339 -44.95 41.87 -74.48
C ALA A 339 -46.44 41.88 -74.91
N CYS A 340 -47.40 41.91 -73.95
CA CYS A 340 -48.54 42.86 -73.89
C CYS A 340 -49.45 42.66 -72.64
N ARG A 341 -50.38 43.62 -72.45
CA ARG A 341 -51.03 44.20 -71.24
C ARG A 341 -52.28 43.49 -70.66
N LYS A 342 -52.60 43.87 -69.41
CA LYS A 342 -53.78 43.54 -68.56
C LYS A 342 -54.99 44.48 -68.76
N VAL A 343 -56.20 43.99 -68.46
CA VAL A 343 -57.35 44.78 -67.94
C VAL A 343 -58.09 43.93 -66.88
N ILE A 344 -58.46 44.54 -65.73
CA ILE A 344 -59.24 43.97 -64.62
C ILE A 344 -60.40 44.94 -64.36
N THR A 345 -61.60 44.43 -64.08
CA THR A 345 -62.74 45.19 -63.53
C THR A 345 -63.24 44.55 -62.24
N GLU A 346 -63.44 45.39 -61.23
CA GLU A 346 -63.77 45.12 -59.83
C GLU A 346 -65.28 45.14 -59.52
N GLU A 347 -65.64 44.35 -58.50
CA GLU A 347 -66.62 44.58 -57.43
C GLU A 347 -68.10 44.90 -57.73
N LYS A 348 -69.00 44.16 -57.04
CA LYS A 348 -69.79 44.72 -55.92
C LYS A 348 -70.47 43.64 -55.08
N LYS A 349 -70.47 43.90 -53.76
CA LYS A 349 -71.22 43.26 -52.68
C LYS A 349 -72.66 43.77 -52.70
N ASP A 350 -73.63 42.93 -52.32
CA ASP A 350 -74.90 43.34 -51.74
C ASP A 350 -75.32 42.36 -50.63
N THR A 351 -75.38 42.89 -49.40
CA THR A 351 -76.33 42.58 -48.31
C THR A 351 -77.69 43.17 -48.71
N GLU A 352 -78.87 42.71 -48.35
CA GLU A 352 -79.43 42.11 -47.13
C GLU A 352 -80.86 41.63 -47.50
N ALA A 353 -81.70 41.30 -46.51
CA ALA A 353 -83.09 40.85 -46.66
C ALA A 353 -83.98 41.61 -47.67
#